data_AF-A0A9J5W026-F1
#
_entry.id   AF-A0A9J5W026-F1
#
_cell.length_a   1.000
_cell.length_b   1.000
_cell.length_c   1.000
_cell.angle_alpha   90.00
_cell.angle_beta   90.00
_cell.angle_gamma   90.00
#
_symmetry.space_group_name_H-M   'P 1'
#
loop_
_entity.id
_entity.type
_entity.pdbx_description
1 polymer ?
#
loop_
_entity_poly.entity_id
_entity_poly.type
_entity_poly.pdbx_seq_one_letter_code
_entity_poly.pdbx_strand_id
1 'polypeptide(L)'
;MCKAEPETHQHLVFACSVANVIWQRLLQWLSITRSSAGWIEEIEWATLHANSKSIQDEVYRMTLATTLYYIWQERNHRIFQQKERSIEEIIKEIIQEIHFSSSMNPRLASVMHKLNFYP
;
A
#
# COMPACT_ATOMS: atom_id res chain seq x y z
N MET A 1 -0.97 -10.50 12.47
CA MET A 1 0.15 -9.81 11.76
C MET A 1 1.38 -9.72 12.67
N CYS A 2 2.62 -9.81 12.15
CA CYS A 2 3.96 -10.02 12.75
C CYS A 2 4.13 -10.86 14.05
N LYS A 3 3.12 -10.97 14.91
CA LYS A 3 3.03 -11.71 16.17
C LYS A 3 3.94 -11.16 17.28
N ALA A 4 4.56 -10.00 17.05
CA ALA A 4 5.46 -9.36 18.01
C ALA A 4 4.73 -8.46 19.02
N GLU A 5 3.62 -7.82 18.62
CA GLU A 5 2.86 -6.90 19.47
C GLU A 5 1.34 -7.10 19.31
N PRO A 6 0.53 -6.60 20.26
CA PRO A 6 -0.92 -6.57 20.12
C PRO A 6 -1.36 -5.84 18.85
N GLU A 7 -2.39 -6.38 18.20
CA GLU A 7 -2.96 -5.79 16.99
C GLU A 7 -3.75 -4.51 17.31
N THR A 8 -3.08 -3.36 17.23
CA THR A 8 -3.70 -2.03 17.22
C THR A 8 -3.72 -1.46 15.80
N HIS A 9 -4.50 -0.41 15.52
CA HIS A 9 -4.45 0.26 14.21
C HIS A 9 -3.03 0.75 13.87
N GLN A 10 -2.35 1.36 14.84
CA GLN A 10 -0.98 1.83 14.68
C GLN A 10 -0.01 0.68 14.37
N HIS A 11 -0.15 -0.44 15.08
CA HIS A 11 0.67 -1.62 14.84
C HIS A 11 0.34 -2.28 13.50
N LEU A 12 -0.92 -2.60 13.22
CA LEU A 12 -1.32 -3.34 12.02
C LEU A 12 -0.93 -2.65 10.72
N VAL A 13 -1.02 -1.33 10.66
CA VAL A 13 -1.01 -0.64 9.38
C VAL A 13 0.41 -0.26 8.93
N PHE A 14 1.26 0.30 9.79
CA PHE A 14 2.61 0.70 9.38
C PHE A 14 3.74 0.39 10.37
N ALA A 15 3.44 -0.03 11.62
CA ALA A 15 4.50 -0.43 12.57
C ALA A 15 4.78 -1.95 12.56
N CYS A 16 3.84 -2.77 12.12
CA CYS A 16 4.00 -4.20 11.90
C CYS A 16 5.07 -4.41 10.83
N SER A 17 6.09 -5.24 11.12
CA SER A 17 7.21 -5.47 10.22
C SER A 17 6.78 -5.91 8.81
N VAL A 18 5.74 -6.73 8.71
CA VAL A 18 5.17 -7.16 7.42
C VAL A 18 4.54 -5.98 6.68
N ALA A 19 3.70 -5.21 7.36
CA ALA A 19 2.99 -4.06 6.78
C ALA A 19 3.97 -2.97 6.33
N ASN A 20 4.99 -2.72 7.16
CA ASN A 20 6.02 -1.74 6.93
C ASN A 20 6.85 -2.07 5.68
N VAL A 21 7.27 -3.33 5.52
CA VAL A 21 8.02 -3.77 4.34
C VAL A 21 7.18 -3.66 3.07
N ILE A 22 5.90 -4.08 3.11
CA ILE A 22 4.97 -3.93 1.98
C ILE A 22 4.88 -2.45 1.57
N TRP A 23 4.63 -1.57 2.53
CA TRP A 23 4.48 -0.15 2.27
C TRP A 23 5.76 0.51 1.74
N GLN A 24 6.92 0.16 2.32
CA GLN A 24 8.22 0.64 1.83
C GLN A 24 8.48 0.26 0.37
N ARG A 25 8.19 -0.99 -0.01
CA ARG A 25 8.35 -1.43 -1.41
C ARG A 25 7.39 -0.72 -2.36
N LEU A 26 6.17 -0.41 -1.90
CA LEU A 26 5.20 0.36 -2.69
C LEU A 26 5.59 1.84 -2.83
N LEU A 27 6.13 2.47 -1.78
CA LEU A 27 6.68 3.82 -1.88
C LEU A 27 7.86 3.89 -2.85
N GLN A 28 8.76 2.91 -2.81
CA GLN A 28 9.87 2.78 -3.77
C GLN A 28 9.35 2.61 -5.20
N TRP A 29 8.34 1.76 -5.40
CA TRP A 29 7.68 1.57 -6.69
C TRP A 29 7.08 2.89 -7.22
N LEU A 30 6.51 3.72 -6.35
CA LEU A 30 6.02 5.06 -6.68
C LEU A 30 7.12 6.12 -6.86
N SER A 31 8.40 5.75 -6.72
CA SER A 31 9.54 6.68 -6.70
C SER A 31 9.47 7.74 -5.59
N ILE A 32 8.83 7.42 -4.46
CA ILE A 32 8.75 8.28 -3.28
C ILE A 32 9.87 7.88 -2.31
N THR A 33 10.91 8.71 -2.23
CA THR A 33 12.04 8.51 -1.33
C THR A 33 11.73 9.05 0.07
N ARG A 34 11.00 8.26 0.85
CA ARG A 34 10.84 8.47 2.31
C ARG A 34 10.72 7.15 3.05
N SER A 35 11.14 7.14 4.31
CA SER A 35 10.90 6.02 5.22
C SER A 35 9.47 6.05 5.74
N SER A 36 8.92 4.87 6.01
CA SER A 36 7.65 4.69 6.69
C SER A 36 7.87 5.06 8.14
N ALA A 37 7.36 6.22 8.55
CA ALA A 37 7.64 6.79 9.86
C ALA A 37 6.61 6.38 10.94
N GLY A 38 5.54 5.67 10.56
CA GLY A 38 4.49 5.25 11.47
C GLY A 38 3.11 5.73 11.01
N TRP A 39 2.05 5.36 11.74
CA TRP A 39 0.68 5.67 11.30
C TRP A 39 0.35 7.17 11.25
N ILE A 40 0.90 7.96 12.16
CA ILE A 40 0.60 9.39 12.27
C ILE A 40 1.19 10.13 11.07
N GLU A 41 2.45 9.89 10.78
CA GLU A 41 3.20 10.52 9.70
C GLU A 41 2.63 10.14 8.32
N GLU A 42 2.12 8.91 8.19
CA GLU A 42 1.46 8.44 6.98
C GLU A 42 0.11 9.13 6.76
N ILE A 43 -0.66 9.36 7.84
CA ILE A 43 -1.88 10.18 7.78
C ILE A 43 -1.53 11.61 7.37
N GLU A 44 -0.55 12.24 8.02
CA GLU A 44 -0.16 13.62 7.71
C GLU A 44 0.24 13.77 6.24
N TRP A 45 1.06 12.84 5.73
CA TRP A 45 1.42 12.79 4.33
C TRP A 45 0.19 12.60 3.44
N ALA A 46 -0.70 11.67 3.78
CA ALA A 46 -1.92 11.44 3.01
C ALA A 46 -2.84 12.66 3.00
N THR A 47 -2.96 13.39 4.12
CA THR A 47 -3.75 14.61 4.23
C THR A 47 -3.19 15.73 3.35
N LEU A 48 -1.87 15.91 3.32
CA LEU A 48 -1.22 16.91 2.46
C LEU A 48 -1.49 16.67 0.98
N HIS A 49 -1.53 15.40 0.57
CA HIS A 49 -1.76 15.00 -0.83
C HIS A 49 -3.24 14.70 -1.12
N ALA A 50 -4.15 14.83 -0.14
CA ALA A 50 -5.56 14.47 -0.27
C ALA A 50 -6.30 15.33 -1.30
N ASN A 51 -6.04 16.64 -1.30
CA ASN A 51 -6.77 17.64 -2.10
C ASN A 51 -6.11 17.96 -3.45
N SER A 52 -4.96 17.35 -3.73
CA SER A 52 -4.23 17.60 -4.96
C SER A 52 -4.88 16.89 -6.15
N LYS A 53 -4.95 17.61 -7.26
CA LYS A 53 -5.39 17.11 -8.58
C LYS A 53 -4.23 16.53 -9.40
N SER A 54 -3.02 16.44 -8.82
CA SER A 54 -1.89 15.78 -9.45
C SER A 54 -2.19 14.29 -9.65
N ILE A 55 -1.83 13.76 -10.82
CA ILE A 55 -1.95 12.33 -11.13
C ILE A 55 -1.11 11.50 -10.14
N GLN A 56 0.06 12.00 -9.75
CA GLN A 56 0.93 11.31 -8.79
C GLN A 56 0.25 11.15 -7.43
N ASP A 57 -0.45 12.19 -6.99
CA ASP A 57 -1.17 12.17 -5.71
C ASP A 57 -2.41 11.28 -5.78
N GLU A 58 -3.06 11.21 -6.95
CA GLU A 58 -4.15 10.27 -7.19
C GLU A 58 -3.66 8.81 -7.13
N VAL A 59 -2.55 8.49 -7.79
CA VAL A 59 -1.93 7.16 -7.74
C VAL A 59 -1.45 6.82 -6.32
N TYR A 60 -0.90 7.80 -5.59
CA TYR A 60 -0.51 7.63 -4.19
C TYR A 60 -1.73 7.25 -3.32
N ARG A 61 -2.84 8.00 -3.42
CA ARG A 61 -4.05 7.73 -2.63
C ARG A 61 -4.65 6.37 -2.97
N MET A 62 -4.66 5.98 -4.25
CA MET A 62 -5.06 4.64 -4.67
C MET A 62 -4.18 3.56 -4.05
N THR A 63 -2.86 3.75 -4.12
CA THR A 63 -1.89 2.81 -3.57
C THR A 63 -2.07 2.65 -2.05
N LEU A 64 -2.27 3.77 -1.34
CA LEU A 64 -2.57 3.75 0.09
C LEU A 64 -3.85 2.96 0.38
N ALA A 65 -4.97 3.30 -0.27
CA ALA A 65 -6.25 2.64 -0.06
C ALA A 65 -6.19 1.13 -0.35
N THR A 66 -5.57 0.73 -1.47
CA THR A 66 -5.38 -0.68 -1.83
C THR A 66 -4.50 -1.38 -0.80
N THR A 67 -3.42 -0.76 -0.35
CA THR A 67 -2.53 -1.35 0.69
C THR A 67 -3.28 -1.61 1.98
N LEU A 68 -4.08 -0.65 2.45
CA LEU A 68 -4.89 -0.81 3.68
C LEU A 68 -5.86 -1.98 3.55
N TYR A 69 -6.51 -2.11 2.39
CA TYR A 69 -7.42 -3.22 2.11
C TYR A 69 -6.71 -4.58 2.16
N TYR A 70 -5.56 -4.71 1.48
CA TYR A 70 -4.82 -5.97 1.44
C TYR A 70 -4.19 -6.35 2.78
N ILE A 71 -3.76 -5.37 3.58
CA ILE A 71 -3.33 -5.60 4.98
C ILE A 71 -4.49 -6.18 5.81
N TRP A 72 -5.67 -5.57 5.71
CA TRP A 72 -6.87 -6.05 6.41
C TRP A 72 -7.27 -7.45 5.94
N GLN A 73 -7.24 -7.69 4.63
CA GLN A 73 -7.54 -8.99 4.03
C GLN A 73 -6.55 -10.07 4.51
N GLU A 74 -5.25 -9.76 4.52
CA GLU A 74 -4.21 -10.68 5.00
C GLU A 74 -4.37 -11.01 6.48
N ARG A 75 -4.69 -10.02 7.31
CA ARG A 75 -5.02 -10.25 8.72
C ARG A 75 -6.18 -11.25 8.85
N ASN A 76 -7.26 -11.06 8.09
CA ASN A 76 -8.41 -11.95 8.14
C ASN A 76 -8.10 -13.36 7.64
N HIS A 77 -7.30 -13.51 6.59
CA HIS A 77 -6.83 -14.82 6.13
C HIS A 77 -6.06 -15.57 7.22
N ARG A 78 -5.17 -14.88 7.95
CA ARG A 78 -4.40 -15.49 9.04
C ARG A 78 -5.28 -15.92 10.20
N ILE A 79 -6.27 -15.10 10.58
CA ILE A 79 -7.15 -15.37 11.74
C ILE A 79 -8.18 -16.45 11.41
N PHE A 80 -8.88 -16.33 10.28
CA PHE A 80 -10.07 -17.13 10.00
C PHE A 80 -9.81 -18.32 9.07
N GLN A 81 -8.71 -18.29 8.30
CA GLN A 81 -8.39 -19.35 7.33
C GLN A 81 -7.05 -20.03 7.60
N GLN A 82 -6.28 -19.57 8.58
CA GLN A 82 -4.91 -20.03 8.87
C GLN A 82 -4.01 -20.01 7.62
N LYS A 83 -4.25 -19.06 6.72
CA LYS A 83 -3.43 -18.83 5.52
C LYS A 83 -2.55 -17.61 5.72
N GLU A 84 -1.32 -17.71 5.25
CA GLU A 84 -0.33 -16.64 5.30
C GLU A 84 0.33 -16.54 3.92
N ARG A 85 0.12 -15.42 3.23
CA ARG A 85 0.78 -15.13 1.94
C ARG A 85 2.15 -14.54 2.18
N SER A 86 3.06 -14.74 1.23
CA SER A 86 4.36 -14.06 1.21
C SER A 86 4.18 -12.56 0.96
N ILE A 87 5.18 -11.77 1.38
CA ILE A 87 5.21 -10.33 1.17
C ILE A 87 5.16 -10.02 -0.34
N GLU A 88 5.89 -10.81 -1.13
CA GLU A 88 5.98 -10.71 -2.59
C GLU A 88 4.61 -10.94 -3.25
N GLU A 89 3.86 -11.95 -2.82
CA GLU A 89 2.50 -12.21 -3.35
C GLU A 89 1.56 -11.04 -3.05
N ILE A 90 1.60 -10.50 -1.83
CA ILE A 90 0.73 -9.38 -1.44
C ILE A 90 1.06 -8.13 -2.26
N ILE A 91 2.35 -7.80 -2.41
CA ILE A 91 2.78 -6.65 -3.22
C ILE A 91 2.33 -6.83 -4.68
N LYS A 92 2.47 -8.04 -5.23
CA LYS A 92 2.01 -8.36 -6.58
C LYS A 92 0.52 -8.11 -6.76
N GLU A 93 -0.29 -8.61 -5.85
CA GLU A 93 -1.75 -8.42 -5.91
C GLU A 93 -2.11 -6.94 -5.78
N ILE A 94 -1.46 -6.19 -4.89
CA ILE A 94 -1.67 -4.74 -4.75
C ILE A 94 -1.34 -4.00 -6.04
N ILE A 95 -0.16 -4.25 -6.63
CA ILE A 95 0.26 -3.59 -7.88
C ILE A 95 -0.71 -3.95 -9.02
N GLN A 96 -1.08 -5.22 -9.16
CA GLN A 96 -2.04 -5.66 -10.17
C GLN A 96 -3.40 -4.98 -10.01
N GLU A 97 -3.90 -4.86 -8.78
CA GLU A 97 -5.15 -4.18 -8.48
C GLU A 97 -5.05 -2.68 -8.84
N ILE A 98 -3.96 -2.01 -8.49
CA ILE A 98 -3.74 -0.60 -8.87
C ILE A 98 -3.71 -0.46 -10.39
N HIS A 99 -3.01 -1.33 -11.12
CA HIS A 99 -2.99 -1.33 -12.59
C HIS A 99 -4.39 -1.55 -13.19
N PHE A 100 -5.15 -2.50 -12.67
CA PHE A 100 -6.51 -2.75 -13.13
C PHE A 100 -7.41 -1.54 -12.86
N SER A 101 -7.46 -1.06 -11.62
CA SER A 101 -8.29 0.08 -11.20
C SER A 101 -7.94 1.38 -11.94
N SER A 102 -6.65 1.63 -12.19
CA SER A 102 -6.20 2.81 -12.93
C SER A 102 -6.43 2.73 -14.44
N SER A 103 -6.44 1.53 -15.03
CA SER A 103 -6.76 1.33 -16.45
C SER A 103 -8.18 1.79 -16.81
N MET A 104 -9.08 1.78 -15.83
CA MET A 104 -10.45 2.28 -15.95
C MET A 104 -10.53 3.82 -15.98
N ASN A 105 -9.44 4.54 -15.66
CA ASN A 105 -9.35 6.00 -15.73
C ASN A 105 -8.27 6.41 -16.76
N PRO A 106 -8.65 6.95 -17.93
CA PRO A 106 -7.71 7.28 -19.01
C PRO A 106 -6.58 8.22 -18.60
N ARG A 107 -6.81 9.10 -17.60
CA ARG A 107 -5.77 10.02 -17.08
C ARG A 107 -4.67 9.25 -16.35
N LEU A 108 -5.04 8.22 -15.60
CA LEU A 108 -4.11 7.42 -14.78
C LEU A 108 -3.35 6.40 -15.61
N ALA A 109 -3.98 5.84 -16.66
CA ALA A 109 -3.36 4.85 -17.54
C ALA A 109 -1.98 5.28 -18.09
N SER A 110 -1.80 6.57 -18.38
CA SER A 110 -0.52 7.12 -18.88
C SER A 110 0.64 7.04 -17.89
N VAL A 111 0.37 7.12 -16.58
CA VAL A 111 1.39 7.05 -15.53
C VAL A 111 1.73 5.59 -15.19
N MET A 112 0.76 4.69 -15.28
CA MET A 112 0.96 3.27 -15.01
C MET A 112 1.93 2.61 -15.98
N HIS A 113 1.97 3.04 -17.24
CA HIS A 113 2.99 2.58 -18.19
C HIS A 113 4.42 2.87 -17.72
N LYS A 114 4.63 3.95 -16.95
CA LYS A 114 5.94 4.31 -16.37
C LYS A 114 6.24 3.52 -15.09
N LEU A 115 5.19 3.07 -14.39
CA LEU A 115 5.26 2.25 -13.18
C LEU A 115 5.24 0.73 -13.48
N ASN A 116 5.33 0.31 -14.74
CA ASN A 116 5.34 -1.10 -15.15
C ASN A 116 6.54 -1.92 -14.65
N PHE A 117 7.43 -1.33 -13.84
CA PHE A 117 8.54 -2.05 -13.23
C PHE A 117 8.06 -2.73 -11.95
N TYR A 118 8.03 -4.06 -11.96
CA TYR A 118 7.86 -4.85 -10.75
C TYR A 118 9.22 -4.94 -10.03
N PRO A 119 9.37 -4.44 -8.79
CA PRO A 119 10.60 -4.57 -8.03
C PRO A 119 10.84 -6.00 -7.54
#